data_AF-A0A496X445-F1
#
_entry.id   AF-A0A496X445-F1
#
_cell.length_a   1.000
_cell.length_b   1.000
_cell.length_c   1.000
_cell.angle_alpha   90.00
_cell.angle_beta   90.00
_cell.angle_gamma   90.00
#
_symmetry.space_group_name_H-M   'P 1'
#
loop_
_entity.id
_entity.type
_entity.pdbx_description
1 polymer ?
#
loop_
_entity_poly.entity_id
_entity_poly.type
_entity_poly.pdbx_seq_one_letter_code
_entity_poly.pdbx_strand_id
1 'polypeptide(L)'
;MILVYLRRQDQVALSSYSTKLKVGSTADKILNMDARPDVHYYDYYKTITKWSNVFGADAIEVRLFETGRFVDSDLMSDFVASAGIEASRQYLQLENLNESLSWKSQHLIQRYNHKYLRFDDNGYNKFNDNVRKVLLQKLESRYPGEGELPAREEAIAFYGKFKKNNCRLAREWFDQEYLFTEDFSKYPERAGKYRLAFSTILYFDIMVKFERFRRFANQWVERLGGAKRGNGREKSKRTLYLHIGCHKTGSTSIQRALVLHKSYLLANGFSLFHTTPEGKLRAIGNVHPWIDFKEGENIKNHIVDDFFPSLEALEGDVVVTSEKFFYLYDEQDISSLIQKLRKSFDVIKIIVYIRRQDKLAISHHQQGSRRKAVAATKLYGSSSTALPVYDKALDQYLDLNRRLGIWADQVGDENMIIRLFEKSSLTGSDAVADFFALLGLKIQHRVGRENESNGFVKTKVGHLMNQLDFPVGLSLHVSEYLDNAGKMMPSRSEAIEFYERYKPGNSRLNERFHLNDREWLFDTDFDDYPEETDQDWSEDTANLAIKNTITALTDIRYVSDMEMERIASAAKKLRSSRPDLANRLFELVEKLKEKG
;
A
#
# COMPACT_ATOMS: atom_id res chain seq x y z
N MET A 1 2.17 17.52 -33.50
CA MET A 1 1.66 16.25 -34.04
C MET A 1 0.57 15.72 -33.11
N ILE A 2 -0.56 15.31 -33.66
CA ILE A 2 -1.74 14.83 -32.95
C ILE A 2 -1.89 13.35 -33.31
N LEU A 3 -1.70 12.48 -32.33
CA LEU A 3 -1.77 11.04 -32.54
C LEU A 3 -3.14 10.51 -32.12
N VAL A 4 -3.83 9.82 -33.03
CA VAL A 4 -5.18 9.28 -32.78
C VAL A 4 -5.23 7.80 -33.05
N TYR A 5 -5.62 7.01 -32.05
CA TYR A 5 -5.85 5.57 -32.19
C TYR A 5 -7.33 5.25 -32.35
N LEU A 6 -7.69 4.67 -33.48
CA LEU A 6 -9.06 4.25 -33.77
C LEU A 6 -9.23 2.76 -33.50
N ARG A 7 -10.24 2.41 -32.69
CA ARG A 7 -10.63 1.02 -32.41
C ARG A 7 -11.98 0.74 -33.07
N ARG A 8 -12.21 -0.47 -33.57
CA ARG A 8 -13.49 -0.83 -34.21
C ARG A 8 -14.69 -0.58 -33.27
N GLN A 9 -15.76 0.00 -33.79
CA GLN A 9 -16.85 0.60 -32.99
C GLN A 9 -17.54 -0.37 -32.02
N ASP A 10 -17.74 -1.63 -32.43
CA ASP A 10 -18.27 -2.71 -31.57
C ASP A 10 -17.38 -2.97 -30.34
N GLN A 11 -16.06 -2.86 -30.51
CA GLN A 11 -15.10 -3.05 -29.43
C GLN A 11 -14.98 -1.83 -28.51
N VAL A 12 -15.16 -0.63 -29.08
CA VAL A 12 -15.31 0.59 -28.29
C VAL A 12 -16.57 0.51 -27.43
N ALA A 13 -17.68 0.02 -27.97
CA ALA A 13 -18.91 -0.18 -27.22
C ALA A 13 -18.74 -1.17 -26.05
N LEU A 14 -18.05 -2.29 -26.26
CA LEU A 14 -17.67 -3.23 -25.20
C LEU A 14 -16.89 -2.56 -24.06
N SER A 15 -15.82 -1.84 -24.40
CA SER A 15 -14.98 -1.15 -23.42
C SER A 15 -15.75 -0.04 -22.70
N SER A 16 -16.55 0.73 -23.44
CA SER A 16 -17.39 1.81 -22.91
C SER A 16 -18.45 1.27 -21.95
N TYR A 17 -19.04 0.11 -22.23
CA TYR A 17 -20.04 -0.52 -21.35
C TYR A 17 -19.45 -0.84 -19.96
N SER A 18 -18.29 -1.48 -19.91
CA SER A 18 -17.56 -1.75 -18.67
C SER A 18 -17.30 -0.46 -17.89
N THR A 19 -16.78 0.58 -18.57
CA THR A 19 -16.51 1.89 -17.95
C THR A 19 -17.79 2.56 -17.43
N LYS A 20 -18.89 2.53 -18.19
CA LYS A 20 -20.19 3.07 -17.80
C LYS A 20 -20.70 2.43 -16.50
N LEU A 21 -20.61 1.11 -16.39
CA LEU A 21 -20.96 0.40 -15.16
C LEU A 21 -20.03 0.81 -14.00
N LYS A 22 -18.72 0.92 -14.26
CA LYS A 22 -17.72 1.42 -13.29
C LYS A 22 -17.94 2.88 -12.87
N VAL A 23 -18.75 3.68 -13.56
CA VAL A 23 -19.11 5.05 -13.16
C VAL A 23 -20.56 5.20 -12.73
N GLY A 24 -21.26 4.09 -12.46
CA GLY A 24 -22.61 4.10 -11.87
C GLY A 24 -23.76 4.15 -12.87
N SER A 25 -23.52 3.88 -14.15
CA SER A 25 -24.58 3.77 -15.17
C SER A 25 -25.46 2.54 -14.94
N THR A 26 -26.73 2.66 -15.32
CA THR A 26 -27.74 1.59 -15.36
C THR A 26 -27.97 1.09 -16.79
N ALA A 27 -26.99 1.22 -17.68
CA ALA A 27 -27.12 0.72 -19.05
C ALA A 27 -27.41 -0.79 -19.06
N ASP A 28 -28.45 -1.21 -19.78
CA ASP A 28 -28.88 -2.62 -19.86
C ASP A 28 -28.34 -3.37 -21.08
N LYS A 29 -27.76 -2.64 -22.03
CA LYS A 29 -27.25 -3.19 -23.28
C LYS A 29 -25.81 -2.73 -23.51
N ILE A 30 -24.99 -3.67 -23.96
CA ILE A 30 -23.60 -3.41 -24.40
C ILE A 30 -23.61 -2.50 -25.63
N LEU A 31 -24.38 -2.92 -26.64
CA LEU A 31 -24.51 -2.21 -27.91
C LEU A 31 -25.78 -1.35 -27.86
N ASN A 32 -25.59 -0.03 -27.90
CA ASN A 32 -26.70 0.89 -28.04
C ASN A 32 -27.18 0.91 -29.49
N MET A 33 -28.12 0.04 -29.83
CA MET A 33 -28.70 -0.03 -31.17
C MET A 33 -29.54 1.19 -31.55
N ASP A 34 -29.76 2.15 -30.65
CA ASP A 34 -30.40 3.43 -30.96
C ASP A 34 -29.38 4.55 -31.21
N ALA A 35 -28.07 4.26 -31.08
CA ALA A 35 -27.02 5.20 -31.42
C ALA A 35 -27.15 5.59 -32.90
N ARG A 36 -27.30 6.90 -33.15
CA ARG A 36 -27.35 7.45 -34.50
C ARG A 36 -25.94 7.43 -35.13
N PRO A 37 -25.81 7.21 -36.45
CA PRO A 37 -24.51 7.16 -37.12
C PRO A 37 -23.68 8.45 -37.00
N ASP A 38 -24.34 9.59 -36.79
CA ASP A 38 -23.75 10.93 -36.71
C ASP A 38 -23.31 11.34 -35.29
N VAL A 39 -23.49 10.46 -34.31
CA VAL A 39 -22.99 10.65 -32.94
C VAL A 39 -21.47 10.73 -33.00
N HIS A 40 -20.95 11.89 -32.60
CA HIS A 40 -19.52 12.24 -32.66
C HIS A 40 -18.58 11.16 -32.13
N TYR A 41 -19.01 10.40 -31.11
CA TYR A 41 -18.20 9.38 -30.47
C TYR A 41 -17.86 8.17 -31.35
N TYR A 42 -18.70 7.82 -32.34
CA TYR A 42 -18.49 6.66 -33.23
C TYR A 42 -18.21 7.04 -34.69
N ASP A 43 -18.46 8.30 -35.06
CA ASP A 43 -18.17 8.84 -36.40
C ASP A 43 -16.72 9.33 -36.49
N TYR A 44 -15.81 8.41 -36.79
CA TYR A 44 -14.38 8.72 -36.90
C TYR A 44 -14.08 9.67 -38.04
N TYR A 45 -14.77 9.56 -39.17
CA TYR A 45 -14.60 10.49 -40.29
C TYR A 45 -14.86 11.93 -39.84
N LYS A 46 -16.06 12.17 -39.28
CA LYS A 46 -16.43 13.51 -38.78
C LYS A 46 -15.50 14.01 -37.68
N THR A 47 -15.01 13.12 -36.82
CA THR A 47 -14.04 13.48 -35.78
C THR A 47 -12.72 13.92 -36.39
N ILE A 48 -12.10 13.08 -37.23
CA ILE A 48 -10.82 13.40 -37.86
C ILE A 48 -10.93 14.65 -38.74
N THR A 49 -11.98 14.79 -39.55
CA THR A 49 -12.20 16.01 -40.36
C THR A 49 -12.30 17.28 -39.52
N LYS A 50 -12.96 17.23 -38.36
CA LYS A 50 -13.02 18.40 -37.46
C LYS A 50 -11.65 18.82 -36.97
N TRP A 51 -10.81 17.85 -36.62
CA TRP A 51 -9.45 18.13 -36.16
C TRP A 51 -8.56 18.59 -37.31
N SER A 52 -8.64 17.94 -38.48
CA SER A 52 -7.82 18.30 -39.65
C SER A 52 -8.15 19.70 -40.18
N ASN A 53 -9.41 20.13 -40.08
CA ASN A 53 -9.81 21.49 -40.47
C ASN A 53 -9.19 22.58 -39.59
N VAL A 54 -8.82 22.26 -38.34
CA VAL A 54 -8.24 23.22 -37.39
C VAL A 54 -6.72 23.17 -37.43
N PHE A 55 -6.13 21.98 -37.43
CA PHE A 55 -4.69 21.78 -37.26
C PHE A 55 -3.94 21.47 -38.56
N GLY A 56 -4.67 21.23 -39.66
CA GLY A 56 -4.11 20.68 -40.90
C GLY A 56 -4.04 19.15 -40.87
N ALA A 57 -4.13 18.51 -42.04
CA ALA A 57 -4.03 17.05 -42.17
C ALA A 57 -2.64 16.54 -41.78
N ASP A 58 -1.57 17.25 -42.18
CA ASP A 58 -0.18 16.90 -41.89
C ASP A 58 0.17 16.91 -40.40
N ALA A 59 -0.64 17.58 -39.58
CA ALA A 59 -0.44 17.63 -38.14
C ALA A 59 -1.05 16.43 -37.40
N ILE A 60 -1.81 15.56 -38.09
CA ILE A 60 -2.57 14.45 -37.50
C ILE A 60 -2.05 13.13 -38.04
N GLU A 61 -1.72 12.23 -37.13
CA GLU A 61 -1.41 10.84 -37.46
C GLU A 61 -2.50 9.94 -36.92
N VAL A 62 -3.18 9.23 -37.83
CA VAL A 62 -4.27 8.30 -37.48
C VAL A 62 -3.74 6.88 -37.53
N ARG A 63 -3.85 6.16 -36.42
CA ARG A 63 -3.40 4.78 -36.26
C ARG A 63 -4.55 3.87 -35.86
N LEU A 64 -4.43 2.58 -36.11
CA LEU A 64 -5.44 1.59 -35.75
C LEU A 64 -5.05 0.89 -34.46
N PHE A 65 -6.01 0.74 -33.54
CA PHE A 65 -5.86 0.03 -32.29
C PHE A 65 -5.94 -1.49 -32.54
N GLU A 66 -4.88 -2.07 -33.09
CA GLU A 66 -4.75 -3.50 -33.39
C GLU A 66 -3.37 -3.98 -32.93
N THR A 67 -3.31 -4.97 -32.02
CA THR A 67 -2.05 -5.42 -31.41
C THR A 67 -1.01 -5.87 -32.42
N GLY A 68 -1.43 -6.50 -33.52
CA GLY A 68 -0.53 -6.90 -34.60
C GLY A 68 0.05 -5.74 -35.44
N ARG A 69 -0.44 -4.50 -35.24
CA ARG A 69 0.07 -3.29 -35.91
C ARG A 69 0.92 -2.41 -35.00
N PHE A 70 0.93 -2.67 -33.70
CA PHE A 70 1.75 -1.92 -32.75
C PHE A 70 3.22 -2.31 -32.86
N VAL A 71 4.12 -1.33 -32.71
CA VAL A 71 5.55 -1.59 -32.46
C VAL A 71 5.70 -2.54 -31.28
N ASP A 72 6.47 -3.61 -31.45
CA ASP A 72 6.67 -4.67 -30.45
C ASP A 72 5.37 -5.31 -29.89
N SER A 73 4.25 -5.20 -30.63
CA SER A 73 2.92 -5.63 -30.16
C SER A 73 2.44 -4.92 -28.89
N ASP A 74 2.97 -3.73 -28.59
CA ASP A 74 2.66 -2.95 -27.39
C ASP A 74 2.25 -1.51 -27.73
N LEU A 75 1.12 -1.07 -27.17
CA LEU A 75 0.57 0.25 -27.45
C LEU A 75 1.52 1.37 -26.99
N MET A 76 2.21 1.19 -25.87
CA MET A 76 3.10 2.22 -25.34
C MET A 76 4.34 2.36 -26.20
N SER A 77 4.94 1.24 -26.62
CA SER A 77 6.02 1.20 -27.60
C SER A 77 5.63 1.89 -28.91
N ASP A 78 4.43 1.60 -29.41
CA ASP A 78 3.89 2.22 -30.63
C ASP A 78 3.67 3.73 -30.47
N PHE A 79 3.12 4.16 -29.34
CA PHE A 79 2.91 5.58 -29.03
C PHE A 79 4.22 6.35 -28.95
N VAL A 80 5.21 5.82 -28.23
CA VAL A 80 6.54 6.44 -28.04
C VAL A 80 7.27 6.56 -29.38
N ALA A 81 7.27 5.49 -30.18
CA ALA A 81 7.86 5.50 -31.51
C ALA A 81 7.17 6.50 -32.43
N SER A 82 5.84 6.52 -32.45
CA SER A 82 5.06 7.45 -33.28
C SER A 82 5.23 8.89 -32.80
N ALA A 83 5.38 9.13 -31.50
CA ALA A 83 5.61 10.44 -30.92
C ALA A 83 7.05 10.97 -31.12
N GLY A 84 7.97 10.15 -31.64
CA GLY A 84 9.39 10.50 -31.80
C GLY A 84 10.12 10.66 -30.46
N ILE A 85 9.68 9.96 -29.42
CA ILE A 85 10.26 10.05 -28.07
C ILE A 85 11.33 8.95 -27.91
N GLU A 86 12.55 9.33 -27.56
CA GLU A 86 13.58 8.37 -27.15
C GLU A 86 13.37 7.99 -25.67
N ALA A 87 12.66 6.89 -25.40
CA ALA A 87 12.45 6.37 -24.05
C ALA A 87 13.10 5.00 -23.87
N SER A 88 13.85 4.82 -22.78
CA SER A 88 14.35 3.51 -22.36
C SER A 88 13.17 2.60 -21.96
N ARG A 89 13.21 1.34 -22.43
CA ARG A 89 12.19 0.29 -22.19
C ARG A 89 11.87 0.08 -20.69
N GLN A 90 12.80 0.43 -19.80
CA GLN A 90 12.63 0.34 -18.35
C GLN A 90 11.55 1.29 -17.80
N TYR A 91 11.26 2.40 -18.49
CA TYR A 91 10.27 3.39 -18.07
C TYR A 91 8.86 3.12 -18.62
N LEU A 92 8.70 2.11 -19.48
CA LEU A 92 7.42 1.78 -20.14
C LEU A 92 6.69 0.59 -19.52
N GLN A 93 7.28 -0.07 -18.50
CA GLN A 93 6.61 -1.13 -17.75
C GLN A 93 5.64 -0.53 -16.72
N LEU A 94 4.42 -0.24 -17.18
CA LEU A 94 3.29 0.05 -16.29
C LEU A 94 2.45 -1.20 -16.11
N GLU A 95 1.97 -1.45 -14.89
CA GLU A 95 0.94 -2.45 -14.65
C GLU A 95 -0.30 -2.11 -15.49
N ASN A 96 -0.94 -3.12 -16.09
CA ASN A 96 -2.12 -2.91 -16.92
C ASN A 96 -3.33 -2.54 -16.03
N LEU A 97 -3.50 -1.24 -15.75
CA LEU A 97 -4.52 -0.73 -14.83
C LEU A 97 -5.96 -0.81 -15.38
N ASN A 98 -6.14 -1.18 -16.66
CA ASN A 98 -7.43 -1.13 -17.37
C ASN A 98 -8.02 -2.53 -17.64
N GLU A 99 -7.99 -3.43 -16.66
CA GLU A 99 -8.74 -4.68 -16.79
C GLU A 99 -10.25 -4.42 -16.81
N SER A 100 -10.91 -5.00 -17.81
CA SER A 100 -12.37 -4.93 -17.96
C SER A 100 -13.05 -5.74 -16.87
N LEU A 101 -14.25 -5.33 -16.44
CA LEU A 101 -15.02 -6.12 -15.48
C LEU A 101 -15.42 -7.45 -16.12
N SER A 102 -15.28 -8.55 -15.38
CA SER A 102 -15.87 -9.83 -15.78
C SER A 102 -17.39 -9.73 -15.88
N TRP A 103 -18.02 -10.61 -16.67
CA TRP A 103 -19.49 -10.62 -16.79
C TRP A 103 -20.19 -10.73 -15.43
N LYS A 104 -19.63 -11.49 -14.47
CA LYS A 104 -20.18 -11.59 -13.10
C LYS A 104 -20.14 -10.23 -12.40
N SER A 105 -18.99 -9.56 -12.46
CA SER A 105 -18.80 -8.24 -11.88
C SER A 105 -19.68 -7.18 -12.54
N GLN A 106 -19.88 -7.26 -13.86
CA GLN A 106 -20.80 -6.40 -14.62
C GLN A 106 -22.24 -6.55 -14.13
N HIS A 107 -22.77 -7.78 -14.05
CA HIS A 107 -24.14 -8.03 -13.59
C HIS A 107 -24.35 -7.63 -12.12
N LEU A 108 -23.38 -7.91 -11.24
CA LEU A 108 -23.47 -7.55 -9.82
C LEU A 108 -23.42 -6.04 -9.61
N ILE A 109 -22.49 -5.33 -10.26
CA ILE A 109 -22.42 -3.87 -10.12
C ILE A 109 -23.60 -3.18 -10.78
N GLN A 110 -24.10 -3.70 -11.91
CA GLN A 110 -25.31 -3.19 -12.56
C GLN A 110 -26.53 -3.34 -11.64
N ARG A 111 -26.67 -4.47 -10.95
CA ARG A 111 -27.72 -4.67 -9.92
C ARG A 111 -27.61 -3.64 -8.80
N TYR A 112 -26.40 -3.31 -8.36
CA TYR A 112 -26.18 -2.24 -7.39
C TYR A 112 -26.56 -0.86 -7.96
N ASN A 113 -26.11 -0.52 -9.16
CA ASN A 113 -26.37 0.78 -9.79
C ASN A 113 -27.87 1.03 -10.00
N HIS A 114 -28.64 0.00 -10.36
CA HIS A 114 -30.10 0.07 -10.46
C HIS A 114 -30.78 0.32 -9.13
N LYS A 115 -30.29 -0.33 -8.07
CA LYS A 115 -30.90 -0.23 -6.74
C LYS A 115 -30.50 1.06 -6.01
N TYR A 116 -29.29 1.55 -6.27
CA TYR A 116 -28.67 2.68 -5.57
C TYR A 116 -28.06 3.61 -6.61
N LEU A 117 -28.91 4.48 -7.15
CA LEU A 117 -28.53 5.43 -8.19
C LEU A 117 -27.38 6.33 -7.71
N ARG A 118 -26.42 6.57 -8.61
CA ARG A 118 -25.33 7.54 -8.37
C ARG A 118 -25.84 8.97 -8.42
N PHE A 119 -26.84 9.21 -9.24
CA PHE A 119 -27.57 10.46 -9.36
C PHE A 119 -29.06 10.13 -9.21
N ASP A 120 -29.68 10.70 -8.19
CA ASP A 120 -31.13 10.63 -7.96
C ASP A 120 -31.75 12.01 -8.17
N ASP A 121 -33.04 12.17 -7.88
CA ASP A 121 -33.77 13.44 -8.05
C ASP A 121 -33.16 14.60 -7.22
N ASN A 122 -32.36 14.29 -6.19
CA ASN A 122 -31.64 15.27 -5.37
C ASN A 122 -30.19 15.51 -5.84
N GLY A 123 -29.82 14.98 -7.01
CA GLY A 123 -28.49 15.13 -7.58
C GLY A 123 -27.52 14.03 -7.16
N TYR A 124 -26.25 14.39 -6.97
CA TYR A 124 -25.18 13.41 -6.74
C TYR A 124 -25.26 12.75 -5.36
N ASN A 125 -25.43 11.43 -5.35
CA ASN A 125 -25.51 10.63 -4.13
C ASN A 125 -24.12 10.10 -3.71
N LYS A 126 -23.39 10.92 -2.94
CA LYS A 126 -22.04 10.60 -2.43
C LYS A 126 -21.99 9.28 -1.64
N PHE A 127 -23.05 8.97 -0.89
CA PHE A 127 -23.11 7.72 -0.11
C PHE A 127 -23.14 6.49 -1.04
N ASN A 128 -24.02 6.50 -2.04
CA ASN A 128 -24.13 5.42 -3.01
C ASN A 128 -22.84 5.26 -3.81
N ASP A 129 -22.20 6.35 -4.22
CA ASP A 129 -20.93 6.32 -4.97
C ASP A 129 -19.77 5.73 -4.16
N ASN A 130 -19.69 6.08 -2.87
CA ASN A 130 -18.65 5.57 -1.98
C ASN A 130 -18.77 4.07 -1.69
N VAL A 131 -20.00 3.57 -1.53
CA VAL A 131 -20.26 2.13 -1.41
C VAL A 131 -19.89 1.43 -2.72
N ARG A 132 -20.31 1.98 -3.86
CA ARG A 132 -20.05 1.45 -5.21
C ARG A 132 -18.55 1.25 -5.48
N LYS A 133 -17.72 2.25 -5.17
CA LYS A 133 -16.24 2.19 -5.34
C LYS A 133 -15.61 1.02 -4.59
N VAL A 134 -16.06 0.76 -3.36
CA VAL A 134 -15.58 -0.37 -2.55
C VAL A 134 -16.04 -1.71 -3.13
N LEU A 135 -17.30 -1.78 -3.56
CA LEU A 135 -17.83 -2.99 -4.19
C LEU A 135 -17.06 -3.33 -5.47
N LEU A 136 -16.74 -2.33 -6.31
CA LEU A 136 -15.94 -2.53 -7.52
C LEU A 136 -14.58 -3.18 -7.24
N GLN A 137 -13.81 -2.64 -6.30
CA GLN A 137 -12.50 -3.21 -5.92
C GLN A 137 -12.61 -4.67 -5.47
N LYS A 138 -13.65 -5.00 -4.68
CA LYS A 138 -13.89 -6.38 -4.21
C LYS A 138 -14.31 -7.30 -5.36
N LEU A 139 -15.12 -6.81 -6.29
CA LEU A 139 -15.59 -7.57 -7.44
C LEU A 139 -14.45 -7.86 -8.42
N GLU A 140 -13.59 -6.88 -8.70
CA GLU A 140 -12.41 -7.04 -9.57
C GLU A 140 -11.45 -8.09 -9.01
N SER A 141 -11.15 -8.04 -7.70
CA SER A 141 -10.28 -9.05 -7.06
C SER A 141 -10.92 -10.44 -6.99
N ARG A 142 -12.24 -10.53 -6.74
CA ARG A 142 -12.91 -11.81 -6.48
C ARG A 142 -13.35 -12.55 -7.74
N TYR A 143 -13.70 -11.80 -8.78
CA TYR A 143 -14.22 -12.35 -10.03
C TYR A 143 -13.42 -11.78 -11.22
N PRO A 144 -12.13 -12.14 -11.34
CA PRO A 144 -11.36 -11.83 -12.53
C PRO A 144 -11.94 -12.59 -13.73
N GLY A 145 -11.69 -12.06 -14.93
CA GLY A 145 -12.09 -12.70 -16.18
C GLY A 145 -12.75 -11.74 -17.17
N GLU A 146 -13.21 -12.29 -18.29
CA GLU A 146 -13.71 -11.50 -19.41
C GLU A 146 -15.16 -11.00 -19.20
N GLY A 147 -15.43 -9.84 -19.80
CA GLY A 147 -16.76 -9.23 -19.82
C GLY A 147 -17.76 -10.00 -20.69
N GLU A 148 -19.02 -9.63 -20.57
CA GLU A 148 -20.08 -10.15 -21.44
C GLU A 148 -19.86 -9.73 -22.89
N LEU A 149 -20.19 -10.64 -23.82
CA LEU A 149 -20.12 -10.41 -25.26
C LEU A 149 -21.52 -10.42 -25.89
N PRO A 150 -21.82 -9.48 -26.81
CA PRO A 150 -23.06 -9.49 -27.60
C PRO A 150 -23.05 -10.63 -28.62
N ALA A 151 -24.21 -10.91 -29.22
CA ALA A 151 -24.26 -11.87 -30.33
C ALA A 151 -23.49 -11.34 -31.55
N ARG A 152 -22.92 -12.25 -32.34
CA ARG A 152 -22.13 -11.92 -33.53
C ARG A 152 -22.92 -11.05 -34.51
N GLU A 153 -24.18 -11.39 -34.76
CA GLU A 153 -25.06 -10.61 -35.65
C GLU A 153 -25.29 -9.19 -35.12
N GLU A 154 -25.45 -9.01 -33.81
CA GLU A 154 -25.61 -7.67 -33.20
C GLU A 154 -24.34 -6.83 -33.35
N ALA A 155 -23.16 -7.43 -33.14
CA ALA A 155 -21.89 -6.75 -33.33
C ALA A 155 -21.68 -6.31 -34.79
N ILE A 156 -22.01 -7.19 -35.75
CA ILE A 156 -21.97 -6.89 -37.19
C ILE A 156 -22.94 -5.76 -37.52
N ALA A 157 -24.19 -5.85 -37.05
CA ALA A 157 -25.21 -4.83 -37.31
C ALA A 157 -24.83 -3.47 -36.71
N PHE A 158 -24.28 -3.45 -35.50
CA PHE A 158 -23.81 -2.22 -34.86
C PHE A 158 -22.65 -1.58 -35.62
N TYR A 159 -21.63 -2.37 -36.00
CA TYR A 159 -20.52 -1.88 -36.82
C TYR A 159 -20.97 -1.39 -38.20
N GLY A 160 -21.93 -2.09 -38.83
CA GLY A 160 -22.46 -1.77 -40.16
C GLY A 160 -23.00 -0.34 -40.28
N LYS A 161 -23.53 0.22 -39.18
CA LYS A 161 -24.00 1.62 -39.14
C LYS A 161 -22.93 2.65 -39.45
N PHE A 162 -21.68 2.35 -39.12
CA PHE A 162 -20.54 3.25 -39.26
C PHE A 162 -19.64 2.89 -40.44
N LYS A 163 -19.89 1.73 -41.08
CA LYS A 163 -19.07 1.20 -42.20
C LYS A 163 -18.90 2.22 -43.33
N LYS A 164 -19.95 2.95 -43.71
CA LYS A 164 -19.87 3.98 -44.76
C LYS A 164 -18.84 5.07 -44.43
N ASN A 165 -18.85 5.59 -43.20
CA ASN A 165 -17.93 6.64 -42.77
C ASN A 165 -16.52 6.08 -42.56
N ASN A 166 -16.40 4.84 -42.06
CA ASN A 166 -15.12 4.14 -41.97
C ASN A 166 -14.46 3.94 -43.35
N CYS A 167 -15.20 3.49 -44.36
CA CYS A 167 -14.67 3.33 -45.73
C CYS A 167 -14.24 4.67 -46.34
N ARG A 168 -14.95 5.77 -46.02
CA ARG A 168 -14.53 7.10 -46.45
C ARG A 168 -13.20 7.51 -45.82
N LEU A 169 -13.07 7.33 -44.49
CA LEU A 169 -11.82 7.61 -43.78
C LEU A 169 -10.67 6.72 -44.28
N ALA A 170 -10.93 5.45 -44.56
CA ALA A 170 -9.94 4.51 -45.07
C ALA A 170 -9.33 4.94 -46.40
N ARG A 171 -10.16 5.41 -47.35
CA ARG A 171 -9.69 5.90 -48.65
C ARG A 171 -8.92 7.20 -48.53
N GLU A 172 -9.41 8.13 -47.70
CA GLU A 172 -8.81 9.46 -47.56
C GLU A 172 -7.51 9.46 -46.75
N TRP A 173 -7.35 8.57 -45.76
CA TRP A 173 -6.22 8.60 -44.80
C TRP A 173 -5.29 7.39 -44.83
N PHE A 174 -5.71 6.27 -45.41
CA PHE A 174 -4.95 5.01 -45.38
C PHE A 174 -4.76 4.36 -46.76
N ASP A 175 -5.26 5.00 -47.83
CA ASP A 175 -5.25 4.47 -49.20
C ASP A 175 -5.74 3.00 -49.31
N GLN A 176 -6.79 2.67 -48.57
CA GLN A 176 -7.37 1.32 -48.54
C GLN A 176 -8.91 1.37 -48.54
N GLU A 177 -9.53 0.26 -48.95
CA GLU A 177 -11.00 0.20 -49.08
C GLU A 177 -11.73 0.09 -47.72
N TYR A 178 -11.13 -0.62 -46.76
CA TYR A 178 -11.72 -0.90 -45.45
C TYR A 178 -10.79 -0.45 -44.33
N LEU A 179 -11.34 0.25 -43.33
CA LEU A 179 -10.55 0.79 -42.22
C LEU A 179 -10.12 -0.29 -41.22
N PHE A 180 -10.96 -1.30 -41.00
CA PHE A 180 -10.74 -2.36 -40.01
C PHE A 180 -10.90 -3.73 -40.64
N THR A 181 -10.19 -4.72 -40.10
CA THR A 181 -10.44 -6.12 -40.42
C THR A 181 -11.84 -6.53 -39.91
N GLU A 182 -12.68 -7.06 -40.79
CA GLU A 182 -14.06 -7.46 -40.49
C GLU A 182 -14.15 -8.87 -39.87
N ASP A 183 -13.26 -9.18 -38.93
CA ASP A 183 -13.30 -10.43 -38.16
C ASP A 183 -14.19 -10.30 -36.90
N PHE A 184 -15.27 -11.07 -36.88
CA PHE A 184 -16.22 -11.15 -35.76
C PHE A 184 -16.22 -12.54 -35.07
N SER A 185 -15.21 -13.37 -35.35
CA SER A 185 -15.08 -14.73 -34.80
C SER A 185 -15.07 -14.76 -33.27
N LYS A 186 -14.52 -13.73 -32.63
CA LYS A 186 -14.51 -13.59 -31.16
C LYS A 186 -15.90 -13.49 -30.53
N TYR A 187 -16.92 -13.11 -31.29
CA TYR A 187 -18.29 -13.01 -30.79
C TYR A 187 -19.02 -14.34 -30.94
N PRO A 188 -19.81 -14.75 -29.93
CA PRO A 188 -20.62 -15.98 -30.02
C PRO A 188 -21.79 -15.80 -30.98
N GLU A 189 -22.26 -16.89 -31.60
CA GLU A 189 -23.42 -16.84 -32.52
C GLU A 189 -24.70 -16.37 -31.84
N ARG A 190 -24.87 -16.72 -30.57
CA ARG A 190 -25.95 -16.26 -29.70
C ARG A 190 -25.35 -15.63 -28.47
N ALA A 191 -25.96 -14.57 -27.95
CA ALA A 191 -25.55 -13.96 -26.70
C ALA A 191 -25.51 -15.02 -25.58
N GLY A 192 -24.49 -14.96 -24.73
CA GLY A 192 -24.32 -15.91 -23.64
C GLY A 192 -25.50 -15.85 -22.67
N LYS A 193 -25.98 -17.00 -22.20
CA LYS A 193 -26.96 -17.06 -21.11
C LYS A 193 -26.23 -16.93 -19.78
N TYR A 194 -25.92 -15.69 -19.40
CA TYR A 194 -25.28 -15.40 -18.12
C TYR A 194 -26.31 -15.48 -16.99
N ARG A 195 -26.17 -16.49 -16.13
CA ARG A 195 -26.98 -16.63 -14.92
C ARG A 195 -26.07 -16.63 -13.70
N LEU A 196 -26.28 -15.65 -12.82
CA LEU A 196 -25.68 -15.67 -11.50
C LEU A 196 -26.33 -16.76 -10.66
N ALA A 197 -25.52 -17.57 -9.98
CA ALA A 197 -26.02 -18.49 -8.98
C ALA A 197 -26.72 -17.71 -7.85
N PHE A 198 -27.81 -18.25 -7.30
CA PHE A 198 -28.53 -17.60 -6.20
C PHE A 198 -27.62 -17.29 -5.01
N SER A 199 -26.68 -18.20 -4.69
CA SER A 199 -25.66 -17.99 -3.65
C SER A 199 -24.75 -16.78 -3.93
N THR A 200 -24.43 -16.52 -5.20
CA THR A 200 -23.61 -15.36 -5.61
C THR A 200 -24.39 -14.06 -5.44
N ILE A 201 -25.67 -14.05 -5.85
CA ILE A 201 -26.56 -12.91 -5.65
C ILE A 201 -26.76 -12.63 -4.16
N LEU A 202 -27.04 -13.67 -3.38
CA LEU A 202 -27.24 -13.56 -1.93
C LEU A 202 -25.99 -13.03 -1.22
N TYR A 203 -24.81 -13.59 -1.55
CA TYR A 203 -23.54 -13.13 -1.01
C TYR A 203 -23.30 -11.65 -1.34
N PHE A 204 -23.54 -11.26 -2.60
CA PHE A 204 -23.40 -9.87 -3.02
C PHE A 204 -24.39 -8.96 -2.28
N ASP A 205 -25.66 -9.34 -2.18
CA ASP A 205 -26.68 -8.55 -1.48
C ASP A 205 -26.34 -8.41 0.02
N ILE A 206 -25.78 -9.45 0.66
CA ILE A 206 -25.24 -9.38 2.03
C ILE A 206 -24.06 -8.40 2.09
N MET A 207 -23.11 -8.49 1.17
CA MET A 207 -21.97 -7.58 1.09
C MET A 207 -22.42 -6.12 0.91
N VAL A 208 -23.41 -5.87 0.06
CA VAL A 208 -24.01 -4.55 -0.15
C VAL A 208 -24.67 -4.05 1.13
N LYS A 209 -25.49 -4.88 1.79
CA LYS A 209 -26.13 -4.53 3.07
C LYS A 209 -25.08 -4.23 4.15
N PHE A 210 -24.04 -5.05 4.25
CA PHE A 210 -22.96 -4.86 5.21
C PHE A 210 -22.19 -3.57 4.94
N GLU A 211 -21.80 -3.29 3.69
CA GLU A 211 -21.07 -2.06 3.34
C GLU A 211 -21.91 -0.80 3.55
N ARG A 212 -23.21 -0.86 3.21
CA ARG A 212 -24.15 0.22 3.50
C ARG A 212 -24.37 0.38 4.99
N PHE A 213 -24.57 -0.70 5.75
CA PHE A 213 -24.74 -0.65 7.21
C PHE A 213 -23.48 -0.13 7.90
N ARG A 214 -22.29 -0.59 7.50
CA ARG A 214 -21.01 -0.12 8.03
C ARG A 214 -20.84 1.39 7.83
N ARG A 215 -21.14 1.89 6.64
CA ARG A 215 -21.04 3.34 6.35
C ARG A 215 -22.19 4.15 6.95
N PHE A 216 -23.39 3.58 7.00
CA PHE A 216 -24.52 4.17 7.71
C PHE A 216 -24.20 4.27 9.19
N ALA A 217 -23.72 3.21 9.84
CA ALA A 217 -23.29 3.21 11.23
C ALA A 217 -22.19 4.26 11.47
N ASN A 218 -21.22 4.41 10.56
CA ASN A 218 -20.25 5.50 10.66
C ASN A 218 -20.94 6.89 10.59
N GLN A 219 -21.87 7.12 9.65
CA GLN A 219 -22.65 8.36 9.55
C GLN A 219 -23.68 8.55 10.68
N TRP A 220 -24.18 7.46 11.27
CA TRP A 220 -25.17 7.45 12.34
C TRP A 220 -24.48 7.68 13.69
N VAL A 221 -23.24 7.22 13.85
CA VAL A 221 -22.32 7.62 14.93
C VAL A 221 -22.01 9.11 14.80
N GLU A 222 -21.69 9.62 13.60
CA GLU A 222 -21.53 11.07 13.35
C GLU A 222 -22.81 11.87 13.68
N ARG A 223 -24.00 11.34 13.36
CA ARG A 223 -25.30 12.01 13.60
C ARG A 223 -25.82 11.88 15.03
N LEU A 224 -25.57 10.80 15.74
CA LEU A 224 -25.90 10.67 17.17
C LEU A 224 -24.99 11.56 18.02
N GLY A 225 -23.74 11.77 17.61
CA GLY A 225 -22.89 12.83 18.14
C GLY A 225 -23.39 14.25 17.82
N GLY A 226 -24.17 14.40 16.74
CA GLY A 226 -24.85 15.64 16.39
C GLY A 226 -26.21 15.87 17.07
N ALA A 227 -27.00 14.83 17.33
CA ALA A 227 -28.40 14.94 17.78
C ALA A 227 -28.56 15.07 19.31
N LYS A 228 -27.49 14.92 20.11
CA LYS A 228 -27.45 15.38 21.51
C LYS A 228 -27.07 16.88 21.65
N ARG A 229 -27.07 17.64 20.55
CA ARG A 229 -26.90 19.10 20.58
C ARG A 229 -28.27 19.77 20.50
N GLY A 230 -28.90 19.90 21.65
CA GLY A 230 -30.19 20.55 21.83
C GLY A 230 -30.47 20.84 23.29
N ASN A 231 -29.49 21.41 24.00
CA ASN A 231 -29.61 22.32 25.15
C ASN A 231 -28.26 22.37 25.87
N GLY A 232 -27.84 23.58 26.24
CA GLY A 232 -26.50 23.93 26.70
C GLY A 232 -25.88 22.95 27.70
N ARG A 233 -24.91 22.17 27.21
CA ARG A 233 -23.88 21.55 28.05
C ARG A 233 -22.57 22.22 27.72
N GLU A 234 -21.89 22.70 28.76
CA GLU A 234 -20.49 23.12 28.69
C GLU A 234 -19.68 22.10 27.89
N LYS A 235 -18.88 22.59 26.93
CA LYS A 235 -18.02 21.77 26.09
C LYS A 235 -17.03 21.06 27.01
N SER A 236 -17.19 19.75 27.25
CA SER A 236 -16.21 19.00 28.04
C SER A 236 -14.87 19.03 27.31
N LYS A 237 -13.79 19.38 28.02
CA LYS A 237 -12.43 19.38 27.47
C LYS A 237 -12.12 18.03 26.81
N ARG A 238 -11.69 18.04 25.55
CA ARG A 238 -11.26 16.84 24.81
C ARG A 238 -9.75 16.69 24.85
N THR A 239 -9.29 15.49 25.17
CA THR A 239 -7.86 15.16 25.20
C THR A 239 -7.49 14.23 24.03
N LEU A 240 -6.41 14.57 23.33
CA LEU A 240 -5.74 13.66 22.40
C LEU A 240 -4.55 13.01 23.11
N TYR A 241 -4.49 11.69 23.12
CA TYR A 241 -3.35 10.89 23.53
C TYR A 241 -2.61 10.41 22.29
N LEU A 242 -1.51 11.08 21.96
CA LEU A 242 -0.71 10.79 20.77
C LEU A 242 0.54 10.00 21.17
N HIS A 243 0.51 8.69 20.94
CA HIS A 243 1.67 7.82 21.12
C HIS A 243 2.59 7.85 19.90
N ILE A 244 3.77 8.44 20.06
CA ILE A 244 4.68 8.75 18.94
C ILE A 244 5.81 7.73 18.74
N GLY A 245 5.93 6.68 19.57
CA GLY A 245 7.05 5.73 19.55
C GLY A 245 7.75 5.62 20.90
N CYS A 246 9.05 5.31 20.99
CA CYS A 246 10.06 5.05 19.96
C CYS A 246 9.85 3.70 19.22
N HIS A 247 10.69 3.39 18.23
CA HIS A 247 10.79 2.04 17.70
C HIS A 247 11.43 1.12 18.75
N LYS A 248 11.16 -0.19 18.67
CA LYS A 248 11.77 -1.21 19.55
C LYS A 248 11.48 -1.05 21.05
N THR A 249 10.35 -0.43 21.38
CA THR A 249 9.82 -0.26 22.74
C THR A 249 8.42 -0.87 22.90
N GLY A 250 8.12 -1.94 22.17
CA GLY A 250 6.84 -2.66 22.30
C GLY A 250 5.63 -2.01 21.62
N SER A 251 5.84 -0.97 20.80
CA SER A 251 4.79 -0.23 20.08
C SER A 251 3.80 -1.14 19.34
N THR A 252 4.27 -2.17 18.62
CA THR A 252 3.38 -3.12 17.92
C THR A 252 2.46 -3.88 18.88
N SER A 253 2.97 -4.28 20.05
CA SER A 253 2.17 -4.97 21.07
C SER A 253 1.11 -4.04 21.67
N ILE A 254 1.48 -2.80 21.95
CA ILE A 254 0.54 -1.75 22.41
C ILE A 254 -0.56 -1.55 21.37
N GLN A 255 -0.19 -1.34 20.10
CA GLN A 255 -1.14 -1.06 19.01
C GLN A 255 -2.15 -2.20 18.82
N ARG A 256 -1.69 -3.45 18.83
CA ARG A 256 -2.58 -4.64 18.74
C ARG A 256 -3.48 -4.77 19.97
N ALA A 257 -2.95 -4.50 21.16
CA ALA A 257 -3.74 -4.53 22.38
C ALA A 257 -4.85 -3.48 22.37
N LEU A 258 -4.57 -2.27 21.89
CA LEU A 258 -5.57 -1.22 21.74
C LEU A 258 -6.70 -1.66 20.79
N VAL A 259 -6.38 -2.29 19.65
CA VAL A 259 -7.39 -2.84 18.72
C VAL A 259 -8.22 -3.93 19.38
N LEU A 260 -7.56 -4.87 20.08
CA LEU A 260 -8.24 -5.95 20.79
C LEU A 260 -9.24 -5.42 21.83
N HIS A 261 -8.90 -4.29 22.48
CA HIS A 261 -9.70 -3.68 23.54
C HIS A 261 -10.50 -2.45 23.07
N LYS A 262 -10.72 -2.24 21.77
CA LYS A 262 -11.35 -0.98 21.29
C LYS A 262 -12.72 -0.71 21.93
N SER A 263 -13.52 -1.75 22.14
CA SER A 263 -14.86 -1.61 22.75
C SER A 263 -14.75 -1.26 24.24
N TYR A 264 -13.74 -1.80 24.92
CA TYR A 264 -13.45 -1.48 26.32
C TYR A 264 -12.92 -0.05 26.48
N LEU A 265 -12.05 0.41 25.57
CA LEU A 265 -11.62 1.81 25.49
C LEU A 265 -12.84 2.73 25.34
N LEU A 266 -13.73 2.43 24.39
CA LEU A 266 -14.91 3.25 24.12
C LEU A 266 -15.87 3.29 25.32
N ALA A 267 -16.06 2.16 26.02
CA ALA A 267 -16.87 2.09 27.23
C ALA A 267 -16.31 2.96 28.39
N ASN A 268 -15.01 3.29 28.35
CA ASN A 268 -14.34 4.15 29.32
C ASN A 268 -14.04 5.55 28.77
N GLY A 269 -14.69 5.96 27.68
CA GLY A 269 -14.59 7.33 27.13
C GLY A 269 -13.44 7.56 26.16
N PHE A 270 -12.73 6.52 25.72
CA PHE A 270 -11.63 6.61 24.76
C PHE A 270 -12.00 6.06 23.38
N SER A 271 -11.84 6.88 22.35
CA SER A 271 -11.92 6.47 20.95
C SER A 271 -10.53 6.14 20.38
N LEU A 272 -10.32 4.91 19.94
CA LEU A 272 -9.10 4.53 19.22
C LEU A 272 -9.21 4.95 17.74
N PHE A 273 -8.27 5.77 17.27
CA PHE A 273 -8.16 6.10 15.85
C PHE A 273 -7.14 5.17 15.16
N HIS A 274 -7.65 4.31 14.27
CA HIS A 274 -6.83 3.30 13.58
C HIS A 274 -7.29 3.05 12.14
N THR A 275 -7.68 4.08 11.41
CA THR A 275 -8.12 3.97 10.02
C THR A 275 -6.97 4.21 9.02
N THR A 276 -7.23 3.97 7.73
CA THR A 276 -6.45 4.48 6.59
C THR A 276 -7.13 5.74 6.02
N PRO A 277 -6.45 6.53 5.17
CA PRO A 277 -7.07 7.63 4.42
C PRO A 277 -8.35 7.25 3.67
N GLU A 278 -8.46 6.01 3.20
CA GLU A 278 -9.66 5.49 2.52
C GLU A 278 -10.80 5.09 3.48
N GLY A 279 -10.61 5.29 4.79
CA GLY A 279 -11.56 4.94 5.84
C GLY A 279 -11.59 3.45 6.21
N LYS A 280 -10.55 2.67 5.88
CA LYS A 280 -10.46 1.25 6.26
C LYS A 280 -9.86 1.12 7.67
N LEU A 281 -10.44 0.29 8.53
CA LEU A 281 -9.84 -0.03 9.83
C LEU A 281 -8.57 -0.86 9.63
N ARG A 282 -7.51 -0.54 10.38
CA ARG A 282 -6.25 -1.28 10.38
C ARG A 282 -6.19 -2.24 11.56
N ALA A 283 -5.93 -3.50 11.27
CA ALA A 283 -5.84 -4.56 12.27
C ALA A 283 -4.67 -4.37 13.26
N ILE A 284 -3.57 -3.74 12.80
CA ILE A 284 -2.40 -3.50 13.64
C ILE A 284 -2.66 -2.37 14.66
N GLY A 285 -3.54 -1.43 14.36
CA GLY A 285 -3.94 -0.36 15.29
C GLY A 285 -3.24 0.98 15.12
N ASN A 286 -2.22 1.08 14.26
CA ASN A 286 -1.50 2.33 14.04
C ASN A 286 -1.97 3.12 12.81
N VAL A 287 -1.55 4.38 12.73
CA VAL A 287 -1.96 5.33 11.67
C VAL A 287 -0.91 5.53 10.57
N HIS A 288 -0.01 4.56 10.35
CA HIS A 288 1.09 4.70 9.39
C HIS A 288 0.71 5.22 7.99
N PRO A 289 -0.45 4.85 7.39
CA PRO A 289 -0.83 5.33 6.06
C PRO A 289 -1.23 6.81 5.99
N TRP A 290 -1.46 7.45 7.14
CA TRP A 290 -1.73 8.89 7.22
C TRP A 290 -0.46 9.74 7.20
N ILE A 291 0.71 9.10 7.31
CA ILE A 291 2.02 9.75 7.39
C ILE A 291 2.83 9.29 6.18
N ASP A 292 2.91 10.17 5.18
CA ASP A 292 3.66 9.97 3.95
C ASP A 292 5.10 10.51 4.12
N PHE A 293 6.07 9.60 3.98
CA PHE A 293 7.48 9.94 3.90
C PHE A 293 7.87 9.88 2.44
N LYS A 294 7.91 11.03 1.77
CA LYS A 294 8.38 11.09 0.39
C LYS A 294 9.89 11.02 0.35
N GLU A 295 10.44 10.23 -0.58
CA GLU A 295 11.87 10.06 -0.77
C GLU A 295 12.46 11.20 -1.62
N GLY A 296 13.61 11.76 -1.20
CA GLY A 296 14.37 12.81 -1.91
C GLY A 296 15.06 13.79 -0.96
N GLU A 297 16.14 14.44 -1.40
CA GLU A 297 17.01 15.29 -0.55
C GLU A 297 16.36 16.55 0.05
N ASN A 298 15.09 16.87 -0.27
CA ASN A 298 14.44 18.12 0.16
C ASN A 298 12.90 18.04 0.31
N ILE A 299 12.31 16.87 0.59
CA ILE A 299 10.84 16.74 0.65
C ILE A 299 10.37 16.54 2.10
N LYS A 300 9.61 17.51 2.62
CA LYS A 300 9.06 17.52 3.99
C LYS A 300 8.15 16.32 4.26
N ASN A 301 8.10 15.89 5.51
CA ASN A 301 7.17 14.86 5.97
C ASN A 301 5.73 15.37 5.85
N HIS A 302 4.84 14.59 5.23
CA HIS A 302 3.47 15.04 4.97
C HIS A 302 2.47 14.18 5.72
N ILE A 303 1.63 14.84 6.53
CA ILE A 303 0.43 14.24 7.13
C ILE A 303 -0.73 14.56 6.20
N VAL A 304 -1.40 13.52 5.73
CA VAL A 304 -2.54 13.64 4.81
C VAL A 304 -3.61 14.55 5.41
N ASP A 305 -4.05 15.56 4.68
CA ASP A 305 -4.91 16.63 5.23
C ASP A 305 -6.24 16.13 5.82
N ASP A 306 -6.79 15.03 5.28
CA ASP A 306 -8.02 14.41 5.82
C ASP A 306 -7.82 13.75 7.20
N PHE A 307 -6.59 13.67 7.72
CA PHE A 307 -6.28 13.14 9.04
C PHE A 307 -6.98 13.93 10.15
N PHE A 308 -6.92 15.26 10.09
CA PHE A 308 -7.47 16.16 11.10
C PHE A 308 -9.00 16.10 11.21
N PRO A 309 -9.79 16.27 10.12
CA PRO A 309 -11.24 16.13 10.20
C PRO A 309 -11.67 14.70 10.57
N SER A 310 -10.87 13.68 10.23
CA SER A 310 -11.17 12.29 10.64
C SER A 310 -11.01 12.06 12.14
N LEU A 311 -10.10 12.78 12.80
CA LEU A 311 -9.96 12.76 14.26
C LEU A 311 -11.09 13.53 14.96
N GLU A 312 -11.46 14.69 14.40
CA GLU A 312 -12.54 15.53 14.93
C GLU A 312 -13.87 14.78 15.02
N ALA A 313 -14.14 13.90 14.05
CA ALA A 313 -15.36 13.09 13.96
C ALA A 313 -15.50 12.04 15.09
N LEU A 314 -14.45 11.73 15.83
CA LEU A 314 -14.52 10.81 16.96
C LEU A 314 -15.11 11.49 18.20
N GLU A 315 -15.74 10.73 19.09
CA GLU A 315 -16.22 11.21 20.39
C GLU A 315 -15.21 10.95 21.52
N GLY A 316 -15.34 11.70 22.62
CA GLY A 316 -14.51 11.53 23.81
C GLY A 316 -13.04 11.87 23.61
N ASP A 317 -12.22 11.31 24.48
CA ASP A 317 -10.77 11.38 24.37
C ASP A 317 -10.28 10.44 23.28
N VAL A 318 -9.28 10.86 22.50
CA VAL A 318 -8.85 10.09 21.32
C VAL A 318 -7.46 9.54 21.56
N VAL A 319 -7.26 8.26 21.24
CA VAL A 319 -5.95 7.60 21.26
C VAL A 319 -5.49 7.40 19.83
N VAL A 320 -4.33 7.97 19.50
CA VAL A 320 -3.63 7.79 18.22
C VAL A 320 -2.28 7.18 18.51
N THR A 321 -1.87 6.17 17.75
CA THR A 321 -0.56 5.54 17.91
C THR A 321 0.15 5.37 16.58
N SER A 322 1.40 5.80 16.51
CA SER A 322 2.29 5.55 15.38
C SER A 322 3.72 5.98 15.70
N GLU A 323 4.65 5.04 15.63
CA GLU A 323 6.08 5.29 15.77
C GLU A 323 6.67 6.12 14.63
N LYS A 324 5.94 6.27 13.51
CA LYS A 324 6.34 7.16 12.42
C LYS A 324 6.37 8.63 12.85
N PHE A 325 5.56 9.05 13.83
CA PHE A 325 5.63 10.43 14.34
C PHE A 325 6.99 10.75 14.95
N PHE A 326 7.69 9.74 15.47
CA PHE A 326 9.04 9.94 15.98
C PHE A 326 9.96 10.51 14.89
N TYR A 327 9.83 10.10 13.62
CA TYR A 327 10.65 10.56 12.50
C TYR A 327 10.36 12.00 12.03
N LEU A 328 9.46 12.73 12.69
CA LEU A 328 9.33 14.18 12.49
C LEU A 328 10.50 14.86 13.22
N TYR A 329 11.50 15.31 12.45
CA TYR A 329 12.71 15.96 12.99
C TYR A 329 12.62 17.48 12.98
N ASP A 330 11.81 18.06 12.09
CA ASP A 330 11.70 19.49 11.88
C ASP A 330 10.67 20.11 12.85
N GLU A 331 11.08 21.18 13.54
CA GLU A 331 10.24 21.90 14.49
C GLU A 331 9.00 22.51 13.83
N GLN A 332 9.11 22.99 12.59
CA GLN A 332 7.97 23.57 11.86
C GLN A 332 6.94 22.50 11.52
N ASP A 333 7.37 21.29 11.15
CA ASP A 333 6.47 20.18 10.86
C ASP A 333 5.70 19.76 12.13
N ILE A 334 6.39 19.66 13.28
CA ILE A 334 5.76 19.37 14.57
C ILE A 334 4.82 20.51 14.99
N SER A 335 5.25 21.77 14.88
CA SER A 335 4.44 22.94 15.23
C SER A 335 3.16 22.98 14.38
N SER A 336 3.27 22.77 13.06
CA SER A 336 2.13 22.70 12.15
C SER A 336 1.15 21.59 12.51
N LEU A 337 1.65 20.39 12.83
CA LEU A 337 0.84 19.27 13.32
C LEU A 337 0.08 19.65 14.60
N ILE A 338 0.78 20.16 15.62
CA ILE A 338 0.18 20.52 16.91
C ILE A 338 -0.85 21.66 16.74
N GLN A 339 -0.55 22.69 15.94
CA GLN A 339 -1.49 23.78 15.66
C GLN A 339 -2.78 23.29 14.99
N LYS A 340 -2.68 22.36 14.03
CA LYS A 340 -3.86 21.77 13.41
C LYS A 340 -4.66 20.89 14.40
N LEU A 341 -4.00 20.11 15.24
CA LEU A 341 -4.66 19.29 16.27
C LEU A 341 -5.36 20.12 17.36
N ARG A 342 -4.78 21.27 17.76
CA ARG A 342 -5.38 22.20 18.73
C ARG A 342 -6.73 22.78 18.29
N LYS A 343 -7.08 22.68 17.01
CA LYS A 343 -8.42 23.08 16.52
C LYS A 343 -9.52 22.13 17.00
N SER A 344 -9.18 20.87 17.28
CA SER A 344 -10.14 19.82 17.63
C SER A 344 -10.00 19.30 19.06
N PHE A 345 -8.86 19.54 19.71
CA PHE A 345 -8.53 19.06 21.05
C PHE A 345 -8.05 20.19 21.96
N ASP A 346 -8.59 20.22 23.19
CA ASP A 346 -8.22 21.21 24.21
C ASP A 346 -6.87 20.86 24.86
N VAL A 347 -6.57 19.56 24.97
CA VAL A 347 -5.33 19.04 25.54
C VAL A 347 -4.73 18.01 24.59
N ILE A 348 -3.43 18.08 24.34
CA ILE A 348 -2.70 17.10 23.53
C ILE A 348 -1.59 16.52 24.38
N LYS A 349 -1.72 15.27 24.78
CA LYS A 349 -0.72 14.52 25.54
C LYS A 349 0.13 13.69 24.60
N ILE A 350 1.44 13.86 24.64
CA ILE A 350 2.40 13.10 23.87
C ILE A 350 2.88 11.93 24.72
N ILE A 351 2.66 10.70 24.28
CA ILE A 351 3.16 9.50 24.95
C ILE A 351 4.36 8.97 24.18
N VAL A 352 5.46 8.71 24.87
CA VAL A 352 6.65 8.10 24.28
C VAL A 352 7.31 7.13 25.24
N TYR A 353 7.65 5.95 24.74
CA TYR A 353 8.52 5.00 25.42
C TYR A 353 9.94 5.14 24.88
N ILE A 354 10.89 5.41 25.75
CA ILE A 354 12.32 5.55 25.42
C ILE A 354 13.14 4.40 25.97
N ARG A 355 14.19 4.03 25.25
CA ARG A 355 15.08 2.92 25.56
C ARG A 355 16.52 3.39 25.45
N ARG A 356 17.40 2.87 26.31
CA ARG A 356 18.83 3.19 26.32
C ARG A 356 19.43 3.05 24.92
N GLN A 357 20.22 4.05 24.49
CA GLN A 357 20.58 4.26 23.09
C GLN A 357 21.35 3.09 22.47
N ASP A 358 22.26 2.44 23.20
CA ASP A 358 22.94 1.20 22.80
C ASP A 358 21.93 0.07 22.52
N LYS A 359 21.06 -0.22 23.49
CA LYS A 359 20.03 -1.28 23.38
C LYS A 359 19.04 -0.99 22.25
N LEU A 360 18.70 0.28 22.04
CA LEU A 360 17.83 0.73 20.95
C LEU A 360 18.51 0.60 19.59
N ALA A 361 19.75 1.08 19.46
CA ALA A 361 20.52 1.05 18.23
C ALA A 361 20.73 -0.39 17.75
N ILE A 362 21.18 -1.29 18.62
CA ILE A 362 21.34 -2.73 18.29
C ILE A 362 20.02 -3.31 17.79
N SER A 363 18.94 -3.14 18.55
CA SER A 363 17.66 -3.75 18.21
C SER A 363 17.11 -3.21 16.89
N HIS A 364 17.22 -1.90 16.65
CA HIS A 364 16.68 -1.27 15.45
C HIS A 364 17.57 -1.52 14.23
N HIS A 365 18.89 -1.49 14.39
CA HIS A 365 19.87 -1.85 13.36
C HIS A 365 19.64 -3.29 12.87
N GLN A 366 19.50 -4.25 13.80
CA GLN A 366 19.16 -5.64 13.47
C GLN A 366 17.86 -5.77 12.65
N GLN A 367 16.86 -4.94 12.90
CA GLN A 367 15.63 -4.94 12.08
C GLN A 367 15.89 -4.49 10.64
N GLY A 368 16.87 -3.61 10.43
CA GLY A 368 17.34 -3.17 9.12
C GLY A 368 17.93 -4.29 8.26
N SER A 369 18.40 -5.40 8.86
CA SER A 369 18.93 -6.55 8.12
C SER A 369 17.88 -7.27 7.25
N ARG A 370 16.58 -7.12 7.56
CA ARG A 370 15.51 -7.91 6.90
C ARG A 370 15.22 -7.47 5.47
N ARG A 371 15.29 -6.17 5.18
CA ARG A 371 14.95 -5.60 3.86
C ARG A 371 15.68 -4.27 3.64
N LYS A 372 16.26 -4.06 2.47
CA LYS A 372 16.73 -2.74 2.02
C LYS A 372 15.53 -1.78 1.91
N ALA A 373 15.77 -0.49 2.20
CA ALA A 373 14.77 0.59 2.18
C ALA A 373 13.74 0.67 3.34
N VAL A 374 13.90 -0.10 4.43
CA VAL A 374 13.17 0.20 5.68
C VAL A 374 13.81 1.40 6.39
N ALA A 375 13.02 2.15 7.17
CA ALA A 375 13.48 3.35 7.87
C ALA A 375 14.69 3.11 8.78
N ALA A 376 14.79 1.90 9.36
CA ALA A 376 15.95 1.47 10.15
C ALA A 376 17.24 1.47 9.32
N THR A 377 17.23 0.89 8.12
CA THR A 377 18.40 0.80 7.22
C THR A 377 18.83 2.18 6.72
N LYS A 378 17.87 3.09 6.49
CA LYS A 378 18.18 4.47 6.10
C LYS A 378 18.85 5.25 7.23
N LEU A 379 18.44 5.02 8.47
CA LEU A 379 18.97 5.70 9.64
C LEU A 379 20.34 5.13 10.06
N TYR A 380 20.45 3.80 10.18
CA TYR A 380 21.61 3.13 10.75
C TYR A 380 22.59 2.55 9.71
N GLY A 381 22.25 2.67 8.43
CA GLY A 381 23.00 2.03 7.37
C GLY A 381 22.81 0.51 7.34
N SER A 382 23.76 -0.18 6.73
CA SER A 382 23.80 -1.64 6.61
C SER A 382 25.15 -2.21 7.06
N SER A 383 25.78 -1.63 8.08
CA SER A 383 27.06 -2.18 8.56
C SER A 383 26.86 -3.63 9.03
N SER A 384 27.85 -4.48 8.82
CA SER A 384 27.80 -5.88 9.24
C SER A 384 28.28 -6.07 10.69
N THR A 385 28.13 -5.04 11.52
CA THR A 385 28.49 -4.97 12.95
C THR A 385 27.22 -4.88 13.80
N ALA A 386 27.30 -5.24 15.08
CA ALA A 386 26.13 -5.26 15.96
C ALA A 386 25.58 -3.85 16.20
N LEU A 387 26.48 -2.91 16.50
CA LEU A 387 26.18 -1.48 16.52
C LEU A 387 26.41 -0.87 15.13
N PRO A 388 25.60 0.12 14.73
CA PRO A 388 25.87 0.90 13.54
C PRO A 388 27.16 1.72 13.72
N VAL A 389 27.88 1.94 12.62
CA VAL A 389 28.99 2.88 12.62
C VAL A 389 28.44 4.26 12.98
N TYR A 390 29.07 4.92 13.95
CA TYR A 390 28.63 6.25 14.36
C TYR A 390 28.76 7.24 13.21
N ASP A 391 27.67 7.96 12.95
CA ASP A 391 27.61 9.13 12.09
C ASP A 391 26.77 10.20 12.77
N LYS A 392 27.07 11.48 12.53
CA LYS A 392 26.36 12.60 13.16
C LYS A 392 24.87 12.63 12.78
N ALA A 393 24.47 12.05 11.65
CA ALA A 393 23.05 11.92 11.30
C ALA A 393 22.28 11.04 12.30
N LEU A 394 22.96 10.11 13.01
CA LEU A 394 22.33 9.31 14.07
C LEU A 394 21.83 10.17 15.22
N ASP A 395 22.40 11.35 15.46
CA ASP A 395 21.98 12.25 16.53
C ASP A 395 20.56 12.78 16.30
N GLN A 396 20.13 12.94 15.04
CA GLN A 396 18.72 13.25 14.71
C GLN A 396 17.78 12.15 15.26
N TYR A 397 18.31 10.93 15.25
CA TYR A 397 17.80 9.70 15.85
C TYR A 397 17.76 9.73 17.40
N LEU A 398 18.96 9.75 17.95
CA LEU A 398 19.30 9.21 19.27
C LEU A 398 19.50 10.26 20.35
N ASP A 399 19.59 11.56 20.00
CA ASP A 399 19.54 12.65 20.97
C ASP A 399 18.11 12.86 21.47
N LEU A 400 17.75 12.09 22.51
CA LEU A 400 16.43 12.11 23.12
C LEU A 400 16.10 13.47 23.75
N ASN A 401 17.10 14.18 24.29
CA ASN A 401 16.89 15.50 24.89
C ASN A 401 16.42 16.51 23.85
N ARG A 402 17.15 16.60 22.73
CA ARG A 402 16.76 17.49 21.63
C ARG A 402 15.40 17.08 21.07
N ARG A 403 15.22 15.79 20.80
CA ARG A 403 14.01 15.30 20.12
C ARG A 403 12.75 15.51 20.94
N LEU A 404 12.77 15.11 22.21
CA LEU A 404 11.61 15.26 23.08
C LEU A 404 11.41 16.72 23.51
N GLY A 405 12.50 17.50 23.60
CA GLY A 405 12.44 18.94 23.80
C GLY A 405 11.59 19.64 22.75
N ILE A 406 11.79 19.35 21.46
CA ILE A 406 11.00 19.99 20.38
C ILE A 406 9.50 19.70 20.55
N TRP A 407 9.11 18.47 20.89
CA TRP A 407 7.69 18.15 21.15
C TRP A 407 7.17 18.91 22.38
N ALA A 408 7.94 18.89 23.47
CA ALA A 408 7.59 19.54 24.72
C ALA A 408 7.44 21.06 24.57
N ASP A 409 8.32 21.70 23.81
CA ASP A 409 8.26 23.14 23.53
C ASP A 409 6.96 23.52 22.77
N GLN A 410 6.37 22.58 22.02
CA GLN A 410 5.09 22.79 21.35
C GLN A 410 3.87 22.51 22.24
N VAL A 411 3.90 21.45 23.07
CA VAL A 411 2.72 21.02 23.86
C VAL A 411 2.74 21.39 25.34
N GLY A 412 3.88 21.80 25.90
CA GLY A 412 4.11 21.97 27.34
C GLY A 412 4.67 20.71 28.00
N ASP A 413 5.57 20.87 28.97
CA ASP A 413 6.24 19.76 29.66
C ASP A 413 5.24 18.88 30.41
N GLU A 414 4.18 19.47 30.97
CA GLU A 414 3.09 18.77 31.67
C GLU A 414 2.27 17.85 30.76
N ASN A 415 2.37 18.03 29.45
CA ASN A 415 1.68 17.22 28.45
C ASN A 415 2.60 16.16 27.82
N MET A 416 3.85 16.06 28.26
CA MET A 416 4.77 14.99 27.86
C MET A 416 4.69 13.82 28.85
N ILE A 417 4.28 12.65 28.36
CA ILE A 417 4.27 11.39 29.12
C ILE A 417 5.42 10.53 28.59
N ILE A 418 6.59 10.66 29.22
CA ILE A 418 7.81 9.93 28.84
C ILE A 418 7.96 8.72 29.76
N ARG A 419 8.09 7.52 29.18
CA ARG A 419 8.24 6.26 29.92
C ARG A 419 9.58 5.59 29.60
N LEU A 420 10.26 5.11 30.63
CA LEU A 420 11.46 4.30 30.47
C LEU A 420 11.06 2.86 30.13
N PHE A 421 11.57 2.35 29.01
CA PHE A 421 11.36 0.97 28.58
C PHE A 421 12.33 0.01 29.31
N GLU A 422 12.25 0.02 30.63
CA GLU A 422 12.98 -0.87 31.55
C GLU A 422 11.95 -1.71 32.32
N LYS A 423 12.19 -3.02 32.50
CA LYS A 423 11.21 -3.92 33.15
C LYS A 423 10.84 -3.48 34.57
N SER A 424 11.78 -2.90 35.30
CA SER A 424 11.59 -2.36 36.64
C SER A 424 10.74 -1.09 36.65
N SER A 425 10.74 -0.32 35.56
CA SER A 425 10.05 0.97 35.43
C SER A 425 8.63 0.84 34.86
N LEU A 426 8.34 -0.27 34.18
CA LEU A 426 7.04 -0.54 33.56
C LEU A 426 6.07 -1.21 34.54
N THR A 427 4.80 -0.77 34.51
CA THR A 427 3.71 -1.39 35.27
C THR A 427 3.60 -2.88 34.95
N GLY A 428 3.72 -3.74 35.95
CA GLY A 428 3.68 -5.20 35.77
C GLY A 428 4.80 -5.74 34.87
N SER A 429 5.89 -4.98 34.72
CA SER A 429 7.01 -5.29 33.81
C SER A 429 6.60 -5.51 32.36
N ASP A 430 5.51 -4.86 31.94
CA ASP A 430 4.93 -5.02 30.61
C ASP A 430 4.46 -3.67 30.05
N ALA A 431 4.92 -3.33 28.85
CA ALA A 431 4.62 -2.04 28.23
C ALA A 431 3.14 -1.87 27.84
N VAL A 432 2.41 -2.97 27.58
CA VAL A 432 0.98 -2.89 27.31
C VAL A 432 0.22 -2.61 28.60
N ALA A 433 0.54 -3.31 29.68
CA ALA A 433 -0.05 -3.03 30.99
C ALA A 433 0.23 -1.59 31.44
N ASP A 434 1.46 -1.12 31.23
CA ASP A 434 1.86 0.27 31.49
C ASP A 434 1.06 1.27 30.67
N PHE A 435 0.91 1.05 29.36
CA PHE A 435 0.15 1.96 28.49
C PHE A 435 -1.31 2.09 28.92
N PHE A 436 -1.96 0.97 29.29
CA PHE A 436 -3.33 1.00 29.79
C PHE A 436 -3.42 1.73 31.14
N ALA A 437 -2.44 1.53 32.03
CA ALA A 437 -2.39 2.24 33.31
C ALA A 437 -2.27 3.76 33.12
N LEU A 438 -1.54 4.24 32.12
CA LEU A 438 -1.47 5.67 31.76
C LEU A 438 -2.82 6.26 31.33
N LEU A 439 -3.68 5.43 30.73
CA LEU A 439 -5.06 5.81 30.39
C LEU A 439 -6.03 5.63 31.58
N GLY A 440 -5.53 5.23 32.76
CA GLY A 440 -6.36 4.93 33.93
C GLY A 440 -7.11 3.58 33.83
N LEU A 441 -6.66 2.68 32.96
CA LEU A 441 -7.31 1.40 32.67
C LEU A 441 -6.47 0.20 33.10
N LYS A 442 -7.13 -0.91 33.39
CA LYS A 442 -6.47 -2.22 33.54
C LYS A 442 -6.66 -3.05 32.26
N ILE A 443 -5.61 -3.75 31.84
CA ILE A 443 -5.66 -4.66 30.70
C ILE A 443 -6.55 -5.87 31.02
N GLN A 444 -7.43 -6.26 30.09
CA GLN A 444 -8.36 -7.39 30.28
C GLN A 444 -7.82 -8.69 29.66
N HIS A 445 -7.12 -8.59 28.53
CA HIS A 445 -6.58 -9.71 27.78
C HIS A 445 -5.11 -9.50 27.46
N ARG A 446 -4.28 -10.53 27.64
CA ARG A 446 -2.88 -10.48 27.23
C ARG A 446 -2.77 -10.67 25.72
N VAL A 447 -1.94 -9.86 25.08
CA VAL A 447 -1.54 -10.05 23.69
C VAL A 447 -0.25 -10.88 23.68
N GLY A 448 -0.18 -11.87 22.79
CA GLY A 448 1.04 -12.65 22.59
C GLY A 448 2.22 -11.77 22.20
N ARG A 449 3.41 -12.08 22.71
CA ARG A 449 4.65 -11.38 22.30
C ARG A 449 5.08 -11.92 20.94
N GLU A 450 5.05 -11.06 19.94
CA GLU A 450 5.70 -11.30 18.65
C GLU A 450 6.84 -10.31 18.51
N ASN A 451 8.03 -10.69 18.97
CA ASN A 451 9.26 -9.94 18.70
C ASN A 451 10.47 -10.85 18.91
N GLU A 452 10.78 -11.68 17.92
CA GLU A 452 12.11 -12.28 17.81
C GLU A 452 12.91 -11.44 16.81
N SER A 453 14.01 -10.85 17.29
CA SER A 453 15.06 -10.35 16.39
C SER A 453 15.61 -11.52 15.58
N ASN A 454 16.17 -11.24 14.41
CA ASN A 454 16.94 -12.26 13.70
C ASN A 454 18.16 -12.64 14.54
N GLY A 455 18.54 -13.92 14.47
CA GLY A 455 19.77 -14.42 15.05
C GLY A 455 21.00 -13.85 14.36
N PHE A 456 22.17 -14.27 14.83
CA PHE A 456 23.45 -13.70 14.41
C PHE A 456 23.67 -13.82 12.89
N VAL A 457 23.61 -15.03 12.35
CA VAL A 457 23.91 -15.30 10.93
C VAL A 457 22.89 -14.59 10.02
N LYS A 458 21.59 -14.74 10.28
CA LYS A 458 20.53 -14.04 9.53
C LYS A 458 20.73 -12.53 9.52
N THR A 459 21.10 -11.93 10.66
CA THR A 459 21.33 -10.49 10.75
C THR A 459 22.52 -10.07 9.90
N LYS A 460 23.67 -10.73 10.06
CA LYS A 460 24.91 -10.35 9.39
C LYS A 460 24.82 -10.54 7.88
N VAL A 461 24.31 -11.68 7.40
CA VAL A 461 24.10 -11.91 5.96
C VAL A 461 23.03 -10.97 5.39
N GLY A 462 21.97 -10.65 6.15
CA GLY A 462 20.98 -9.66 5.75
C GLY A 462 21.58 -8.27 5.48
N HIS A 463 22.46 -7.80 6.36
CA HIS A 463 23.21 -6.56 6.13
C HIS A 463 24.12 -6.63 4.91
N LEU A 464 24.86 -7.72 4.72
CA LEU A 464 25.71 -7.93 3.53
C LEU A 464 24.88 -7.92 2.23
N MET A 465 23.74 -8.60 2.20
CA MET A 465 22.82 -8.56 1.05
C MET A 465 22.33 -7.13 0.77
N ASN A 466 22.01 -6.36 1.81
CA ASN A 466 21.61 -4.96 1.65
C ASN A 466 22.75 -4.09 1.10
N GLN A 467 23.99 -4.32 1.52
CA GLN A 467 25.17 -3.61 0.97
C GLN A 467 25.34 -3.87 -0.53
N LEU A 468 24.99 -5.07 -0.99
CA LEU A 468 25.10 -5.52 -2.39
C LEU A 468 23.88 -5.22 -3.25
N ASP A 469 22.90 -4.45 -2.76
CA ASP A 469 21.63 -4.18 -3.48
C ASP A 469 20.88 -5.47 -3.87
N PHE A 470 20.97 -6.52 -3.04
CA PHE A 470 20.37 -7.81 -3.36
C PHE A 470 18.84 -7.72 -3.45
N PRO A 471 18.19 -8.35 -4.46
CA PRO A 471 16.74 -8.25 -4.64
C PRO A 471 15.94 -8.74 -3.42
N VAL A 472 15.00 -7.93 -2.93
CA VAL A 472 14.25 -8.19 -1.69
C VAL A 472 13.56 -9.56 -1.69
N GLY A 473 12.98 -9.98 -2.81
CA GLY A 473 12.33 -11.29 -2.93
C GLY A 473 13.32 -12.44 -2.72
N LEU A 474 14.54 -12.33 -3.27
CA LEU A 474 15.60 -13.30 -3.08
C LEU A 474 16.19 -13.24 -1.68
N SER A 475 16.38 -12.04 -1.11
CA SER A 475 16.85 -11.89 0.28
C SER A 475 15.93 -12.58 1.28
N LEU A 476 14.61 -12.45 1.11
CA LEU A 476 13.64 -13.14 1.96
C LEU A 476 13.74 -14.66 1.81
N HIS A 477 13.91 -15.16 0.60
CA HIS A 477 14.09 -16.58 0.34
C HIS A 477 15.37 -17.11 0.99
N VAL A 478 16.53 -16.48 0.74
CA VAL A 478 17.82 -16.85 1.37
C VAL A 478 17.70 -16.82 2.88
N SER A 479 17.01 -15.84 3.45
CA SER A 479 16.83 -15.71 4.90
C SER A 479 16.11 -16.91 5.53
N GLU A 480 15.32 -17.69 4.80
CA GLU A 480 14.68 -18.91 5.34
C GLU A 480 15.68 -20.05 5.57
N TYR A 481 16.79 -20.11 4.82
CA TYR A 481 17.81 -21.17 4.92
C TYR A 481 18.91 -20.85 5.94
N LEU A 482 19.05 -19.58 6.33
CA LEU A 482 20.10 -19.15 7.24
C LEU A 482 19.79 -19.55 8.68
N ASP A 483 20.84 -19.81 9.45
CA ASP A 483 20.70 -20.05 10.89
C ASP A 483 20.16 -18.81 11.62
N ASN A 484 19.23 -19.04 12.55
CA ASN A 484 18.59 -17.98 13.34
C ASN A 484 18.98 -18.03 14.82
N ALA A 485 20.02 -18.79 15.19
CA ALA A 485 20.46 -18.90 16.57
C ALA A 485 21.34 -17.70 16.99
N GLY A 486 21.51 -17.57 18.30
CA GLY A 486 22.35 -16.54 18.91
C GLY A 486 21.84 -15.10 18.71
N LYS A 487 22.64 -14.14 19.14
CA LYS A 487 22.40 -12.71 18.92
C LYS A 487 23.70 -12.08 18.42
N MET A 488 23.54 -11.09 17.55
CA MET A 488 24.65 -10.25 17.14
C MET A 488 24.82 -9.11 18.14
N MET A 489 25.79 -9.24 19.04
CA MET A 489 26.03 -8.30 20.15
C MET A 489 27.42 -7.64 20.02
N PRO A 490 27.55 -6.35 20.36
CA PRO A 490 28.86 -5.70 20.47
C PRO A 490 29.55 -6.16 21.77
N SER A 491 30.83 -5.83 21.92
CA SER A 491 31.49 -5.97 23.21
C SER A 491 30.90 -4.99 24.24
N ARG A 492 31.15 -5.26 25.52
CA ARG A 492 30.75 -4.38 26.63
C ARG A 492 31.36 -3.00 26.48
N SER A 493 32.64 -2.92 26.10
CA SER A 493 33.33 -1.64 25.91
C SER A 493 32.74 -0.83 24.76
N GLU A 494 32.42 -1.46 23.63
CA GLU A 494 31.75 -0.82 22.48
C GLU A 494 30.36 -0.28 22.87
N ALA A 495 29.58 -1.05 23.63
CA ALA A 495 28.26 -0.63 24.09
C ALA A 495 28.33 0.57 25.06
N ILE A 496 29.29 0.58 25.99
CA ILE A 496 29.54 1.70 26.90
C ILE A 496 29.93 2.94 26.10
N GLU A 497 30.92 2.82 25.20
CA GLU A 497 31.38 3.95 24.40
C GLU A 497 30.26 4.57 23.56
N PHE A 498 29.41 3.73 22.96
CA PHE A 498 28.25 4.20 22.20
C PHE A 498 27.25 4.96 23.09
N TYR A 499 26.97 4.47 24.29
CA TYR A 499 26.03 5.10 25.22
C TYR A 499 26.56 6.41 25.82
N GLU A 500 27.84 6.47 26.18
CA GLU A 500 28.46 7.64 26.83
C GLU A 500 28.31 8.92 26.00
N ARG A 501 28.24 8.82 24.67
CA ARG A 501 27.97 9.95 23.76
C ARG A 501 26.65 10.66 24.07
N TYR A 502 25.63 9.92 24.48
CA TYR A 502 24.28 10.45 24.73
C TYR A 502 24.00 10.72 26.21
N LYS A 503 24.87 10.26 27.11
CA LYS A 503 24.70 10.40 28.56
C LYS A 503 24.51 11.85 29.02
N PRO A 504 25.28 12.85 28.54
CA PRO A 504 25.05 14.25 28.92
C PRO A 504 23.68 14.79 28.48
N GLY A 505 23.20 14.37 27.31
CA GLY A 505 21.85 14.71 26.84
C GLY A 505 20.77 14.05 27.69
N ASN A 506 20.95 12.77 28.02
CA ASN A 506 20.05 12.02 28.89
C ASN A 506 19.93 12.65 30.28
N SER A 507 21.04 13.17 30.86
CA SER A 507 21.00 13.90 32.14
C SER A 507 20.14 15.16 32.06
N ARG A 508 20.32 15.99 31.03
CA ARG A 508 19.49 17.19 30.81
C ARG A 508 18.01 16.85 30.62
N LEU A 509 17.72 15.75 29.92
CA LEU A 509 16.35 15.26 29.75
C LEU A 509 15.75 14.83 31.11
N ASN A 510 16.52 14.12 31.94
CA ASN A 510 16.06 13.72 33.28
C ASN A 510 15.86 14.93 34.20
N GLU A 511 16.76 15.93 34.13
CA GLU A 511 16.64 17.18 34.88
C GLU A 511 15.38 17.96 34.50
N ARG A 512 15.05 18.05 33.20
CA ARG A 512 13.87 18.78 32.72
C ARG A 512 12.56 18.12 33.13
N PHE A 513 12.45 16.80 32.97
CA PHE A 513 11.18 16.08 33.13
C PHE A 513 11.07 15.27 34.42
N HIS A 514 12.11 15.23 35.25
CA HIS A 514 12.17 14.46 36.50
C HIS A 514 11.68 13.00 36.33
N LEU A 515 12.23 12.30 35.33
CA LEU A 515 11.73 10.99 34.90
C LEU A 515 12.01 9.88 35.92
N ASN A 516 13.04 10.05 36.74
CA ASN A 516 13.33 9.23 37.91
C ASN A 516 14.31 9.96 38.86
N ASP A 517 14.41 9.45 40.09
CA ASP A 517 15.27 10.00 41.15
C ASP A 517 16.73 9.51 41.08
N ARG A 518 17.10 8.71 40.08
CA ARG A 518 18.49 8.23 39.92
C ARG A 518 19.35 9.34 39.33
N GLU A 519 20.66 9.26 39.57
CA GLU A 519 21.66 10.15 38.98
C GLU A 519 21.59 10.15 37.44
N TRP A 520 21.33 8.98 36.85
CA TRP A 520 21.28 8.78 35.41
C TRP A 520 19.89 8.36 34.93
N LEU A 521 19.51 8.81 33.73
CA LEU A 521 18.20 8.52 33.15
C LEU A 521 17.91 7.02 33.02
N PHE A 522 18.89 6.27 32.51
CA PHE A 522 18.82 4.81 32.33
C PHE A 522 19.74 4.10 33.31
N ASP A 523 19.48 2.80 33.52
CA ASP A 523 20.45 1.94 34.20
C ASP A 523 21.81 1.96 33.48
N THR A 524 22.89 1.94 34.24
CA THR A 524 24.27 1.84 33.74
C THR A 524 24.79 0.40 33.81
N ASP A 525 23.88 -0.57 33.75
CA ASP A 525 24.20 -2.00 33.75
C ASP A 525 24.49 -2.48 32.31
N PHE A 526 25.70 -2.97 32.10
CA PHE A 526 26.17 -3.51 30.82
C PHE A 526 26.56 -4.99 30.93
N ASP A 527 26.11 -5.70 31.97
CA ASP A 527 26.46 -7.10 32.23
C ASP A 527 25.83 -8.05 31.19
N ASP A 528 24.74 -7.63 30.56
CA ASP A 528 24.10 -8.32 29.42
C ASP A 528 24.99 -8.36 28.15
N TYR A 529 26.11 -7.61 28.12
CA TYR A 529 27.05 -7.59 27.01
C TYR A 529 28.28 -8.48 27.28
N PRO A 530 28.76 -9.21 26.25
CA PRO A 530 29.98 -10.01 26.35
C PRO A 530 31.23 -9.10 26.44
N GLU A 531 32.31 -9.59 27.06
CA GLU A 531 33.58 -8.83 27.15
C GLU A 531 34.22 -8.62 25.78
N GLU A 532 34.21 -9.68 24.96
CA GLU A 532 34.63 -9.69 23.57
C GLU A 532 33.39 -9.68 22.67
N THR A 533 33.54 -9.28 21.41
CA THR A 533 32.39 -9.17 20.51
C THR A 533 31.90 -10.54 20.03
N ASP A 534 30.59 -10.79 20.10
CA ASP A 534 29.95 -12.01 19.58
C ASP A 534 29.58 -11.89 18.09
N GLN A 535 30.11 -10.86 17.40
CA GLN A 535 29.79 -10.56 16.01
C GLN A 535 30.75 -11.19 15.00
N ASP A 536 31.80 -11.86 15.45
CA ASP A 536 32.84 -12.43 14.60
C ASP A 536 32.49 -13.84 14.11
N TRP A 537 32.95 -14.17 12.90
CA TRP A 537 32.71 -15.48 12.31
C TRP A 537 33.80 -16.46 12.73
N SER A 538 33.39 -17.62 13.25
CA SER A 538 34.24 -18.81 13.19
C SER A 538 34.23 -19.38 11.78
N GLU A 539 35.25 -20.18 11.45
CA GLU A 539 35.32 -20.89 10.16
C GLU A 539 34.07 -21.76 9.92
N ASP A 540 33.58 -22.45 10.95
CA ASP A 540 32.36 -23.26 10.87
C ASP A 540 31.11 -22.41 10.59
N THR A 541 30.96 -21.28 11.27
CA THR A 541 29.81 -20.38 11.09
C THR A 541 29.82 -19.77 9.70
N ALA A 542 31.01 -19.36 9.22
CA ALA A 542 31.21 -18.85 7.87
C ALA A 542 30.84 -19.90 6.81
N ASN A 543 31.39 -21.11 6.94
CA ASN A 543 31.16 -22.21 6.02
C ASN A 543 29.67 -22.60 5.98
N LEU A 544 28.99 -22.63 7.12
CA LEU A 544 27.57 -22.92 7.19
C LEU A 544 26.73 -21.82 6.52
N ALA A 545 27.03 -20.55 6.79
CA ALA A 545 26.33 -19.42 6.15
C ALA A 545 26.49 -19.43 4.62
N ILE A 546 27.70 -19.70 4.13
CA ILE A 546 28.00 -19.83 2.69
C ILE A 546 27.25 -21.00 2.08
N LYS A 547 27.33 -22.20 2.69
CA LYS A 547 26.61 -23.39 2.22
C LYS A 547 25.11 -23.13 2.12
N ASN A 548 24.50 -22.62 3.18
CA ASN A 548 23.06 -22.36 3.21
C ASN A 548 22.64 -21.28 2.19
N THR A 549 23.48 -20.26 1.98
CA THR A 549 23.23 -19.25 0.94
C THR A 549 23.30 -19.87 -0.46
N ILE A 550 24.32 -20.69 -0.75
CA ILE A 550 24.44 -21.40 -2.03
C ILE A 550 23.25 -22.33 -2.22
N THR A 551 22.89 -23.12 -1.20
CA THR A 551 21.73 -24.02 -1.24
C THR A 551 20.44 -23.26 -1.54
N ALA A 552 20.19 -22.14 -0.85
CA ALA A 552 19.04 -21.30 -1.13
C ALA A 552 19.02 -20.82 -2.59
N LEU A 553 20.16 -20.39 -3.13
CA LEU A 553 20.23 -19.92 -4.51
C LEU A 553 20.09 -21.05 -5.54
N THR A 554 20.49 -22.27 -5.20
CA THR A 554 20.27 -23.45 -6.05
C THR A 554 18.83 -23.95 -5.99
N ASP A 555 18.11 -23.71 -4.90
CA ASP A 555 16.70 -24.10 -4.71
C ASP A 555 15.70 -23.09 -5.31
N ILE A 556 16.21 -21.99 -5.90
CA ILE A 556 15.39 -21.05 -6.66
C ILE A 556 14.90 -21.75 -7.94
N ARG A 557 13.63 -22.14 -7.95
CA ARG A 557 12.94 -22.48 -9.19
C ARG A 557 12.74 -21.22 -10.03
N TYR A 558 13.53 -21.09 -11.09
CA TYR A 558 13.46 -19.97 -12.04
C TYR A 558 12.12 -19.90 -12.81
N VAL A 559 11.33 -20.96 -12.80
CA VAL A 559 10.07 -21.09 -13.53
C VAL A 559 9.07 -21.87 -12.66
N SER A 560 7.91 -21.27 -12.38
CA SER A 560 6.84 -21.95 -11.64
C SER A 560 6.21 -23.08 -12.47
N ASP A 561 5.56 -24.04 -11.81
CA ASP A 561 4.84 -25.13 -12.49
C ASP A 561 3.83 -24.60 -13.51
N MET A 562 3.16 -23.49 -13.18
CA MET A 562 2.21 -22.82 -14.07
C MET A 562 2.89 -22.20 -15.31
N GLU A 563 4.10 -21.64 -15.17
CA GLU A 563 4.87 -21.12 -16.30
C GLU A 563 5.43 -22.25 -17.16
N MET A 564 5.86 -23.36 -16.55
CA MET A 564 6.26 -24.57 -17.28
C MET A 564 5.08 -25.14 -18.09
N GLU A 565 3.87 -25.16 -17.53
CA GLU A 565 2.66 -25.54 -18.26
C GLU A 565 2.35 -24.60 -19.43
N ARG A 566 2.55 -23.29 -19.25
CA ARG A 566 2.38 -22.30 -20.32
C ARG A 566 3.39 -22.51 -21.45
N ILE A 567 4.66 -22.77 -21.13
CA ILE A 567 5.70 -23.08 -22.12
C ILE A 567 5.38 -24.39 -22.86
N ALA A 568 4.96 -25.43 -22.13
CA ALA A 568 4.54 -26.71 -22.72
C ALA A 568 3.29 -26.56 -23.61
N SER A 569 2.33 -25.71 -23.22
CA SER A 569 1.15 -25.40 -24.04
C SER A 569 1.52 -24.61 -25.30
N ALA A 570 2.46 -23.69 -25.23
CA ALA A 570 2.97 -22.97 -26.39
C ALA A 570 3.70 -23.92 -27.36
N ALA A 571 4.52 -24.84 -26.83
CA ALA A 571 5.20 -25.88 -27.61
C ALA A 571 4.20 -26.79 -28.35
N LYS A 572 3.09 -27.20 -27.70
CA LYS A 572 2.02 -27.99 -28.35
C LYS A 572 1.40 -27.25 -29.54
N LYS A 573 1.15 -25.95 -29.40
CA LYS A 573 0.54 -25.12 -30.47
C LYS A 573 1.49 -24.90 -31.65
N LEU A 574 2.80 -24.85 -31.40
CA LEU A 574 3.82 -24.67 -32.43
C LEU A 574 4.19 -25.95 -33.19
N ARG A 575 3.73 -27.12 -32.72
CA ARG A 575 4.16 -28.43 -33.24
C ARG A 575 3.84 -28.64 -34.72
N SER A 576 2.76 -28.06 -35.24
CA SER A 576 2.35 -28.18 -36.63
C SER A 576 3.02 -27.18 -37.57
N SER A 577 3.44 -26.01 -37.08
CA SER A 577 3.99 -24.92 -37.91
C SER A 577 5.50 -24.75 -37.77
N ARG A 578 6.08 -25.08 -36.61
CA ARG A 578 7.50 -24.91 -36.26
C ARG A 578 7.97 -26.07 -35.36
N PRO A 579 8.10 -27.30 -35.91
CA PRO A 579 8.38 -28.51 -35.13
C PRO A 579 9.72 -28.46 -34.37
N ASP A 580 10.76 -27.87 -34.95
CA ASP A 580 12.07 -27.76 -34.29
C ASP A 580 12.04 -26.85 -33.05
N LEU A 581 11.28 -25.75 -33.12
CA LEU A 581 11.11 -24.84 -31.99
C LEU A 581 10.22 -25.46 -30.91
N ALA A 582 9.16 -26.17 -31.31
CA ALA A 582 8.31 -26.93 -30.38
C ALA A 582 9.12 -27.97 -29.59
N ASN A 583 10.00 -28.73 -30.27
CA ASN A 583 10.86 -29.72 -29.60
C ASN A 583 11.84 -29.06 -28.63
N ARG A 584 12.49 -27.95 -29.01
CA ARG A 584 13.37 -27.19 -28.11
C ARG A 584 12.65 -26.65 -26.87
N LEU A 585 11.39 -26.22 -27.00
CA LEU A 585 10.58 -25.74 -25.87
C LEU A 585 10.16 -26.91 -24.95
N PHE A 586 9.86 -28.09 -25.50
CA PHE A 586 9.62 -29.28 -24.67
C PHE A 586 10.88 -29.74 -23.94
N GLU A 587 12.03 -29.78 -24.62
CA GLU A 587 13.33 -30.07 -24.00
C GLU A 587 13.68 -29.06 -22.90
N LEU A 588 13.35 -27.78 -23.10
CA LEU A 588 13.53 -26.74 -22.08
C LEU A 588 12.65 -27.02 -20.85
N VAL A 589 11.38 -27.39 -21.04
CA VAL A 589 10.47 -27.74 -19.94
C VAL A 589 10.96 -28.97 -19.18
N GLU A 590 11.43 -30.01 -19.87
CA GLU A 590 11.99 -31.20 -19.21
C GLU A 590 13.27 -30.89 -18.44
N LYS A 591 14.19 -30.10 -19.02
CA LYS A 591 15.40 -29.62 -18.31
C LYS A 591 15.08 -28.74 -17.11
N LEU A 592 13.99 -27.99 -17.14
CA LEU A 592 13.53 -27.17 -16.01
C LEU A 592 12.89 -28.03 -14.91
N LYS A 593 12.23 -29.14 -15.27
CA LYS A 593 11.70 -30.14 -14.32
C LYS A 593 12.78 -31.00 -13.68
N GLU A 594 13.87 -31.31 -14.38
CA GLU A 594 15.01 -32.06 -13.84
C GLU A 594 15.87 -31.24 -12.86
N LYS A 595 15.75 -29.90 -12.91
CA LYS A 595 16.54 -28.96 -12.10
C LYS A 595 15.79 -28.37 -10.90
N GLY A 596 14.53 -28.73 -10.67
CA GLY A 596 13.70 -28.25 -9.56
C GLY A 596 13.05 -29.40 -8.81
#